data_AF-A0A9W6WU66-F1
#
_entry.id   AF-A0A9W6WU66-F1
#
_cell.length_a   1.000
_cell.length_b   1.000
_cell.length_c   1.000
_cell.angle_alpha   90.00
_cell.angle_beta   90.00
_cell.angle_gamma   90.00
#
_symmetry.space_group_name_H-M   'P 1'
#
loop_
_entity.id
_entity.type
_entity.pdbx_description
1 polymer ?
#
loop_
_entity_poly.entity_id
_entity_poly.type
_entity_poly.pdbx_seq_one_letter_code
_entity_poly.pdbx_strand_id
1 'polypeptide(L)'
;MATSEVQVSRLLVLGPDRDSKRALVSQLRELSGHEPQAAEAAVLSLRTKYYRASVELHVHEVRDNAPEPALQHELHEYEALLCVVDAGQRDSFLHVHRFAKRVVDVVPYDVCVLAAATTSATGESVKKIEGWCQDNGFEFVDLDARQREHGEDSVIDEKHGVERVLEALQCNMWRSMEMNPPKQEATAAAKVEQAAPEVDAAKEKSAELKSDNQVEDKDDASKAADTAGEAAEEQDASTDDSRLQALLQALEIAGGPDAASGDAHQGGDEDDLDMAEFSALISEVRNVRDQGQSLTDEQRRDRAAEVAMKLWNFLGADDEDSGASDSD
;
A
#
# COMPACT_ATOMS: atom_id res chain seq x y z
N MET A 1 -32.80 -8.63 -30.97
CA MET A 1 -32.33 -8.48 -29.59
C MET A 1 -30.96 -9.13 -29.54
N ALA A 2 -29.89 -8.33 -29.48
CA ALA A 2 -28.56 -8.87 -29.23
C ALA A 2 -28.55 -9.34 -27.77
N THR A 3 -28.41 -10.64 -27.55
CA THR A 3 -28.03 -11.16 -26.25
C THR A 3 -26.66 -10.56 -25.96
N SER A 4 -26.58 -9.63 -25.02
CA SER A 4 -25.31 -9.22 -24.42
C SER A 4 -24.65 -10.49 -23.91
N GLU A 5 -23.60 -10.97 -24.57
CA GLU A 5 -22.76 -12.01 -23.98
C GLU A 5 -22.25 -11.45 -22.66
N VAL A 6 -22.65 -12.08 -21.55
CA VAL A 6 -22.13 -11.72 -20.24
C VAL A 6 -20.66 -12.07 -20.29
N GLN A 7 -19.79 -11.07 -20.33
CA GLN A 7 -18.36 -11.33 -20.33
C GLN A 7 -17.99 -11.95 -18.99
N VAL A 8 -17.36 -13.12 -19.04
CA VAL A 8 -16.96 -13.87 -17.85
C VAL A 8 -15.54 -13.50 -17.48
N SER A 9 -15.35 -13.14 -16.22
CA SER A 9 -14.03 -12.89 -15.66
C SER A 9 -13.51 -14.08 -14.90
N ARG A 10 -12.20 -14.41 -15.01
CA ARG A 10 -11.63 -15.60 -14.36
C ARG A 10 -10.28 -15.36 -13.71
N LEU A 11 -10.15 -15.84 -12.48
CA LEU A 11 -8.91 -15.88 -11.71
C LEU A 11 -8.43 -17.33 -11.58
N LEU A 12 -7.19 -17.59 -12.03
CA LEU A 12 -6.53 -18.87 -11.84
C LEU A 12 -5.81 -18.89 -10.48
N VAL A 13 -6.20 -19.81 -9.60
CA VAL A 13 -5.58 -19.97 -8.27
C VAL A 13 -4.83 -21.29 -8.21
N LEU A 14 -3.50 -21.24 -8.06
CA LEU A 14 -2.61 -22.39 -8.06
C LEU A 14 -1.96 -22.58 -6.69
N GLY A 15 -1.60 -23.82 -6.35
CA GLY A 15 -0.89 -24.12 -5.10
C GLY A 15 -0.92 -25.61 -4.80
N PRO A 16 0.02 -26.13 -4.00
CA PRO A 16 0.11 -27.55 -3.71
C PRO A 16 -0.85 -27.98 -2.59
N ASP A 17 -1.13 -27.10 -1.63
CA ASP A 17 -2.01 -27.42 -0.50
C ASP A 17 -3.43 -26.91 -0.74
N ARG A 18 -4.42 -27.78 -0.55
CA ARG A 18 -5.84 -27.44 -0.78
C ARG A 18 -6.37 -26.51 0.32
N ASP A 19 -5.93 -26.67 1.55
CA ASP A 19 -6.48 -25.97 2.70
C ASP A 19 -5.97 -24.53 2.76
N SER A 20 -4.68 -24.28 2.47
CA SER A 20 -4.12 -22.93 2.34
C SER A 20 -4.83 -22.11 1.26
N LYS A 21 -5.07 -22.71 0.08
CA LYS A 21 -5.83 -22.04 -1.00
C LYS A 21 -7.26 -21.72 -0.56
N ARG A 22 -7.92 -22.66 0.13
CA ARG A 22 -9.29 -22.46 0.64
C ARG A 22 -9.35 -21.38 1.71
N ALA A 23 -8.40 -21.37 2.64
CA ALA A 23 -8.31 -20.36 3.68
C ALA A 23 -8.15 -18.95 3.07
N LEU A 24 -7.22 -18.78 2.13
CA LEU A 24 -7.02 -17.51 1.43
C LEU A 24 -8.28 -17.07 0.68
N VAL A 25 -8.92 -17.98 -0.07
CA VAL A 25 -10.15 -17.68 -0.82
C VAL A 25 -11.30 -17.31 0.12
N SER A 26 -11.42 -17.97 1.28
CA SER A 26 -12.42 -17.61 2.29
C SER A 26 -12.18 -16.21 2.84
N GLN A 27 -10.94 -15.87 3.20
CA GLN A 27 -10.58 -14.53 3.69
C GLN A 27 -10.83 -13.45 2.64
N LEU A 28 -10.50 -13.70 1.36
CA LEU A 28 -10.80 -12.77 0.26
C LEU A 28 -12.31 -12.50 0.13
N ARG A 29 -13.16 -13.51 0.35
CA ARG A 29 -14.62 -13.35 0.30
C ARG A 29 -15.17 -12.59 1.49
N GLU A 30 -14.66 -12.89 2.68
CA GLU A 30 -15.02 -12.16 3.91
C GLU A 30 -14.71 -10.66 3.75
N LEU A 31 -13.50 -10.32 3.29
CA LEU A 31 -13.10 -8.94 3.00
C LEU A 31 -13.93 -8.28 1.89
N SER A 32 -14.48 -9.09 0.97
CA SER A 32 -15.39 -8.62 -0.09
C SER A 32 -16.84 -8.42 0.38
N GLY A 33 -17.14 -8.69 1.66
CA GLY A 33 -18.47 -8.55 2.25
C GLY A 33 -19.43 -9.68 1.88
N HIS A 34 -18.92 -10.87 1.58
CA HIS A 34 -19.74 -12.08 1.42
C HIS A 34 -19.77 -12.88 2.72
N GLU A 35 -20.99 -13.18 3.19
CA GLU A 35 -21.19 -14.15 4.27
C GLU A 35 -20.69 -15.55 3.84
N PRO A 36 -20.14 -16.37 4.74
CA PRO A 36 -19.61 -17.71 4.46
C PRO A 36 -20.66 -18.75 4.01
N GLN A 37 -21.84 -18.32 3.58
CA GLN A 37 -22.98 -19.16 3.24
C GLN A 37 -22.96 -19.59 1.76
N ALA A 38 -21.93 -20.33 1.37
CA ALA A 38 -21.97 -21.42 0.38
C ALA A 38 -20.56 -22.01 0.22
N ALA A 39 -20.38 -23.25 0.66
CA ALA A 39 -19.13 -24.01 0.61
C ALA A 39 -18.53 -24.22 -0.81
N GLU A 40 -19.18 -23.70 -1.85
CA GLU A 40 -18.86 -23.94 -3.27
C GLU A 40 -19.04 -22.70 -4.17
N ALA A 41 -19.23 -21.49 -3.64
CA ALA A 41 -19.38 -20.33 -4.53
C ALA A 41 -18.09 -20.11 -5.32
N ALA A 42 -17.98 -20.59 -6.56
CA ALA A 42 -16.81 -20.44 -7.41
C ALA A 42 -16.62 -18.99 -7.91
N VAL A 43 -17.11 -17.99 -7.18
CA VAL A 43 -17.15 -16.59 -7.59
C VAL A 43 -16.67 -15.69 -6.46
N LEU A 44 -15.79 -14.74 -6.79
CA LEU A 44 -15.36 -13.63 -5.95
C LEU A 44 -16.02 -12.35 -6.47
N SER A 45 -16.70 -11.62 -5.58
CA SER A 45 -17.30 -10.33 -5.94
C SER A 45 -16.37 -9.19 -5.54
N LEU A 46 -15.70 -8.61 -6.50
CA LEU A 46 -14.85 -7.45 -6.27
C LEU A 46 -15.71 -6.18 -6.28
N ARG A 47 -15.49 -5.31 -5.31
CA ARG A 47 -16.23 -4.05 -5.16
C ARG A 47 -15.24 -2.95 -4.80
N THR A 48 -15.19 -1.93 -5.63
CA THR A 48 -14.43 -0.70 -5.38
C THR A 48 -15.39 0.49 -5.32
N LYS A 49 -14.87 1.69 -5.04
CA LYS A 49 -15.66 2.92 -5.22
C LYS A 49 -16.09 3.14 -6.68
N TYR A 50 -15.37 2.55 -7.65
CA TYR A 50 -15.56 2.82 -9.07
C TYR A 50 -16.37 1.75 -9.79
N TYR A 51 -16.21 0.48 -9.42
CA TYR A 51 -16.84 -0.62 -10.14
C TYR A 51 -17.17 -1.81 -9.23
N ARG A 52 -17.94 -2.75 -9.78
CA ARG A 52 -18.17 -4.08 -9.24
C ARG A 52 -17.82 -5.11 -10.31
N ALA A 53 -17.24 -6.24 -9.93
CA ALA A 53 -16.99 -7.35 -10.85
C ALA A 53 -17.31 -8.68 -10.18
N SER A 54 -17.79 -9.63 -10.97
CA SER A 54 -17.96 -11.02 -10.56
C SER A 54 -16.90 -11.86 -11.25
N VAL A 55 -15.98 -12.46 -10.47
CA VAL A 55 -14.81 -13.18 -10.97
C VAL A 55 -14.91 -14.65 -10.60
N GLU A 56 -14.92 -15.53 -11.58
CA GLU A 56 -14.89 -16.98 -11.35
C GLU A 56 -13.51 -17.40 -10.82
N LEU A 57 -13.51 -18.18 -9.74
CA LEU A 57 -12.32 -18.69 -9.07
C LEU A 57 -12.06 -20.13 -9.51
N HIS A 58 -10.96 -20.34 -10.22
CA HIS A 58 -10.53 -21.67 -10.67
C HIS A 58 -9.37 -22.12 -9.80
N VAL A 59 -9.69 -22.87 -8.75
CA VAL A 59 -8.71 -23.34 -7.76
C VAL A 59 -8.18 -24.71 -8.16
N HIS A 60 -6.89 -24.81 -8.45
CA HIS A 60 -6.22 -26.05 -8.84
C HIS A 60 -5.14 -26.43 -7.84
N GLU A 61 -5.12 -27.71 -7.46
CA GLU A 61 -3.94 -28.27 -6.83
C GLU A 61 -2.85 -28.42 -7.89
N VAL A 62 -1.60 -28.11 -7.56
CA VAL A 62 -0.48 -28.29 -8.49
C VAL A 62 0.57 -29.12 -7.79
N ARG A 63 0.88 -30.29 -8.35
CA ARG A 63 1.97 -31.16 -7.92
C ARG A 63 2.89 -31.41 -9.09
N ASP A 64 4.18 -31.48 -8.80
CA ASP A 64 5.23 -31.69 -9.80
C ASP A 64 5.11 -30.82 -11.05
N ASN A 65 4.65 -29.57 -10.87
CA ASN A 65 4.41 -28.60 -11.93
C ASN A 65 3.35 -29.04 -12.94
N ALA A 66 2.33 -29.77 -12.49
CA ALA A 66 1.14 -30.16 -13.24
C ALA A 66 -0.12 -29.86 -12.40
N PRO A 67 -1.13 -29.18 -12.99
CA PRO A 67 -2.39 -28.93 -12.30
C PRO A 67 -3.26 -30.20 -12.26
N GLU A 68 -3.85 -30.46 -11.09
CA GLU A 68 -4.78 -31.55 -10.84
C GLU A 68 -6.09 -31.00 -10.22
N PRO A 69 -7.25 -31.19 -10.86
CA PRO A 69 -7.42 -31.69 -12.24
C PRO A 69 -6.82 -30.72 -13.28
N ALA A 70 -6.72 -31.19 -14.53
CA ALA A 70 -6.30 -30.33 -15.64
C ALA A 70 -7.15 -29.06 -15.74
N LEU A 71 -6.56 -27.99 -16.27
CA LEU A 71 -7.27 -26.73 -16.46
C LEU A 71 -8.50 -26.92 -17.34
N GLN A 72 -9.60 -26.31 -16.95
CA GLN A 72 -10.88 -26.40 -17.66
C GLN A 72 -10.99 -25.42 -18.83
N HIS A 73 -10.13 -24.39 -18.82
CA HIS A 73 -10.11 -23.29 -19.78
C HIS A 73 -8.71 -23.09 -20.34
N GLU A 74 -8.62 -22.43 -21.49
CA GLU A 74 -7.34 -22.01 -22.03
C GLU A 74 -6.75 -20.86 -21.21
N LEU A 75 -5.42 -20.72 -21.22
CA LEU A 75 -4.74 -19.71 -20.39
C LEU A 75 -5.23 -18.28 -20.69
N HIS A 76 -5.50 -17.95 -21.95
CA HIS A 76 -5.96 -16.61 -22.35
C HIS A 76 -7.38 -16.26 -21.87
N GLU A 77 -8.14 -17.25 -21.39
CA GLU A 77 -9.46 -17.01 -20.80
C GLU A 77 -9.38 -16.50 -19.36
N TYR A 78 -8.23 -16.69 -18.69
CA TYR A 78 -7.96 -16.09 -17.39
C TYR A 78 -7.44 -14.66 -17.55
N GLU A 79 -7.60 -13.84 -16.51
CA GLU A 79 -7.15 -12.44 -16.49
C GLU A 79 -6.14 -12.14 -15.40
N ALA A 80 -5.97 -13.06 -14.46
CA ALA A 80 -5.03 -12.95 -13.36
C ALA A 80 -4.59 -14.34 -12.89
N LEU A 81 -3.40 -14.38 -12.29
CA LEU A 81 -2.81 -15.57 -11.69
C LEU A 81 -2.47 -15.32 -10.22
N LEU A 82 -2.95 -16.20 -9.35
CA LEU A 82 -2.62 -16.21 -7.93
C LEU A 82 -2.01 -17.56 -7.55
N CYS A 83 -0.76 -17.56 -7.11
CA CYS A 83 -0.09 -18.74 -6.57
C CYS A 83 -0.08 -18.66 -5.04
N VAL A 84 -0.44 -19.76 -4.36
CA VAL A 84 -0.44 -19.88 -2.90
C VAL A 84 0.54 -20.96 -2.50
N VAL A 85 1.54 -20.60 -1.69
CA VAL A 85 2.60 -21.51 -1.22
C VAL A 85 2.87 -21.33 0.27
N ASP A 86 3.59 -22.28 0.85
CA ASP A 86 4.16 -22.19 2.20
C ASP A 86 5.68 -22.06 2.06
N ALA A 87 6.24 -20.91 2.42
CA ALA A 87 7.67 -20.63 2.33
C ALA A 87 8.50 -21.41 3.35
N GLY A 88 7.89 -21.96 4.41
CA GLY A 88 8.51 -22.90 5.34
C GLY A 88 8.67 -24.30 4.76
N GLN A 89 7.93 -24.63 3.69
CA GLN A 89 8.00 -25.91 3.00
C GLN A 89 8.56 -25.76 1.60
N ARG A 90 9.87 -26.05 1.42
CA ARG A 90 10.56 -25.91 0.13
C ARG A 90 9.82 -26.59 -1.04
N ASP A 91 9.26 -27.77 -0.82
CA ASP A 91 8.56 -28.52 -1.86
C ASP A 91 7.26 -27.83 -2.31
N SER A 92 6.64 -27.04 -1.44
CA SER A 92 5.43 -26.27 -1.74
C SER A 92 5.66 -25.33 -2.93
N PHE A 93 6.75 -24.56 -2.89
CA PHE A 93 7.17 -23.72 -4.00
C PHE A 93 7.61 -24.52 -5.23
N LEU A 94 8.37 -25.61 -5.03
CA LEU A 94 8.90 -26.42 -6.14
C LEU A 94 7.81 -27.09 -6.98
N HIS A 95 6.68 -27.43 -6.37
CA HIS A 95 5.53 -28.00 -7.07
C HIS A 95 4.85 -27.00 -8.03
N VAL A 96 4.95 -25.69 -7.81
CA VAL A 96 4.18 -24.68 -8.56
C VAL A 96 5.05 -23.87 -9.53
N HIS A 97 6.29 -23.51 -9.14
CA HIS A 97 7.05 -22.45 -9.79
C HIS A 97 7.24 -22.62 -11.31
N ARG A 98 7.57 -23.81 -11.82
CA ARG A 98 7.79 -23.99 -13.27
C ARG A 98 6.48 -23.91 -14.03
N PHE A 99 5.38 -24.40 -13.45
CA PHE A 99 4.09 -24.28 -14.09
C PHE A 99 3.62 -22.83 -14.13
N ALA A 100 3.74 -22.11 -13.01
CA ALA A 100 3.42 -20.68 -12.93
C ALA A 100 4.25 -19.88 -13.95
N LYS A 101 5.57 -20.14 -14.05
CA LYS A 101 6.42 -19.54 -15.09
C LYS A 101 5.90 -19.81 -16.50
N ARG A 102 5.62 -21.07 -16.83
CA ARG A 102 5.08 -21.43 -18.16
C ARG A 102 3.77 -20.71 -18.45
N VAL A 103 2.92 -20.50 -17.45
CA VAL A 103 1.66 -19.78 -17.63
C VAL A 103 1.93 -18.33 -18.03
N VAL A 104 2.78 -17.61 -17.28
CA VAL A 104 3.06 -16.19 -17.57
C VAL A 104 3.92 -15.97 -18.83
N ASP A 105 4.75 -16.96 -19.20
CA ASP A 105 5.49 -16.95 -20.47
C ASP A 105 4.55 -17.06 -21.69
N VAL A 106 3.39 -17.71 -21.53
CA VAL A 106 2.39 -17.87 -22.59
C VAL A 106 1.39 -16.72 -22.62
N VAL A 107 0.94 -16.25 -21.45
CA VAL A 107 0.00 -15.13 -21.30
C VAL A 107 0.50 -14.17 -20.22
N PRO A 108 0.91 -12.95 -20.57
CA PRO A 108 1.27 -11.95 -19.57
C PRO A 108 -0.02 -11.39 -18.96
N TYR A 109 -0.31 -11.72 -17.70
CA TYR A 109 -1.41 -11.08 -16.97
C TYR A 109 -0.93 -9.81 -16.28
N ASP A 110 -1.80 -8.81 -16.22
CA ASP A 110 -1.54 -7.56 -15.48
C ASP A 110 -1.41 -7.80 -13.97
N VAL A 111 -2.02 -8.87 -13.46
CA VAL A 111 -1.94 -9.28 -12.05
C VAL A 111 -1.43 -10.72 -11.94
N CYS A 112 -0.18 -10.84 -11.51
CA CYS A 112 0.48 -12.10 -11.16
C CYS A 112 0.97 -12.02 -9.71
N VAL A 113 0.33 -12.73 -8.79
CA VAL A 113 0.64 -12.67 -7.36
C VAL A 113 1.11 -14.04 -6.87
N LEU A 114 2.20 -14.07 -6.10
CA LEU A 114 2.60 -15.21 -5.30
C LEU A 114 2.45 -14.87 -3.83
N ALA A 115 1.40 -15.42 -3.22
CA ALA A 115 1.09 -15.29 -1.81
C ALA A 115 1.71 -16.44 -1.03
N ALA A 116 2.56 -16.13 -0.06
CA ALA A 116 3.28 -17.12 0.73
C ALA A 116 2.98 -16.99 2.22
N ALA A 117 2.67 -18.12 2.88
CA ALA A 117 2.77 -18.20 4.33
C ALA A 117 4.26 -18.23 4.72
N THR A 118 4.67 -17.42 5.70
CA THR A 118 6.07 -17.24 6.13
C THR A 118 6.30 -17.54 7.60
N THR A 119 5.26 -17.84 8.39
CA THR A 119 5.31 -18.10 9.84
C THR A 119 6.40 -19.10 10.23
N SER A 120 6.60 -20.15 9.44
CA SER A 120 7.58 -21.22 9.67
C SER A 120 8.81 -21.12 8.76
N ALA A 121 8.92 -20.06 7.96
CA ALA A 121 9.93 -19.89 6.93
C ALA A 121 11.25 -19.33 7.47
N THR A 122 12.35 -19.72 6.81
CA THR A 122 13.65 -19.06 7.01
C THR A 122 13.76 -17.83 6.10
N GLY A 123 14.49 -16.80 6.53
CA GLY A 123 14.71 -15.61 5.70
C GLY A 123 15.38 -15.91 4.36
N GLU A 124 16.20 -16.97 4.27
CA GLU A 124 16.79 -17.40 3.00
C GLU A 124 15.74 -18.01 2.06
N SER A 125 14.77 -18.77 2.57
CA SER A 125 13.68 -19.33 1.78
C SER A 125 12.81 -18.22 1.20
N VAL A 126 12.45 -17.24 2.03
CA VAL A 126 11.66 -16.06 1.62
C VAL A 126 12.39 -15.28 0.52
N LYS A 127 13.67 -14.92 0.73
CA LYS A 127 14.48 -14.21 -0.27
C LYS A 127 14.59 -14.95 -1.61
N LYS A 128 14.68 -16.29 -1.59
CA LYS A 128 14.71 -17.10 -2.82
C LYS A 128 13.39 -17.02 -3.59
N ILE A 129 12.27 -17.04 -2.87
CA ILE A 129 10.93 -16.92 -3.48
C ILE A 129 10.72 -15.50 -3.99
N GLU A 130 11.07 -14.47 -3.22
CA GLU A 130 11.03 -13.06 -3.62
C GLU A 130 11.85 -12.80 -4.89
N GLY A 131 13.11 -13.25 -4.93
CA GLY A 131 13.97 -13.10 -6.10
C GLY A 131 13.37 -13.79 -7.32
N TRP A 132 12.80 -14.99 -7.15
CA TRP A 132 12.08 -15.65 -8.23
C TRP A 132 10.85 -14.86 -8.70
N CYS A 133 10.11 -14.24 -7.78
CA CYS A 133 8.95 -13.42 -8.14
C CYS A 133 9.37 -12.21 -8.98
N GLN A 134 10.42 -11.50 -8.56
CA GLN A 134 11.00 -10.37 -9.30
C GLN A 134 11.44 -10.77 -10.71
N ASP A 135 12.16 -11.89 -10.84
CA ASP A 135 12.66 -12.39 -12.11
C ASP A 135 11.55 -12.81 -13.10
N ASN A 136 10.37 -13.17 -12.59
CA ASN A 136 9.27 -13.73 -13.39
C ASN A 136 8.03 -12.83 -13.44
N GLY A 137 8.12 -11.59 -12.96
CA GLY A 137 7.02 -10.62 -13.00
C GLY A 137 5.86 -10.93 -12.05
N PHE A 138 6.13 -11.61 -10.93
CA PHE A 138 5.16 -11.80 -9.86
C PHE A 138 5.36 -10.76 -8.76
N GLU A 139 4.26 -10.29 -8.20
CA GLU A 139 4.26 -9.62 -6.91
C GLU A 139 4.32 -10.66 -5.80
N PHE A 140 5.32 -10.57 -4.93
CA PHE A 140 5.40 -11.38 -3.72
C PHE A 140 4.56 -10.75 -2.62
N VAL A 141 3.69 -11.54 -1.99
CA VAL A 141 2.89 -11.12 -0.84
C VAL A 141 3.11 -12.08 0.33
N ASP A 142 3.65 -11.56 1.41
CA ASP A 142 3.75 -12.28 2.68
C ASP A 142 2.37 -12.27 3.37
N LEU A 143 1.76 -13.46 3.50
CA LEU A 143 0.45 -13.64 4.11
C LEU A 143 0.45 -13.45 5.62
N ASP A 144 1.61 -13.61 6.27
CA ASP A 144 1.75 -13.48 7.72
C ASP A 144 2.28 -12.11 8.14
N ALA A 145 2.62 -11.25 7.17
CA ALA A 145 2.99 -9.86 7.42
C ALA A 145 1.84 -9.13 8.12
N ARG A 146 2.06 -8.79 9.39
CA ARG A 146 1.16 -7.90 10.11
C ARG A 146 1.36 -6.49 9.59
N GLN A 147 0.27 -5.73 9.53
CA GLN A 147 0.31 -4.29 9.31
C GLN A 147 1.26 -3.72 10.38
N ARG A 148 2.40 -3.18 9.95
CA ARG A 148 3.34 -2.53 10.88
C ARG A 148 2.58 -1.35 11.48
N GLU A 149 2.60 -1.22 12.81
CA GLU A 149 2.08 -0.01 13.44
C GLU A 149 2.78 1.17 12.78
N HIS A 150 2.00 2.09 12.24
CA HIS A 150 2.51 3.24 11.49
C HIS A 150 3.65 3.89 12.27
N GLY A 151 4.85 3.89 11.69
CA GLY A 151 5.82 4.92 12.07
C GLY A 151 5.15 6.27 11.80
N GLU A 152 5.35 7.25 12.67
CA GLU A 152 4.70 8.57 12.61
C GLU A 152 4.91 9.32 11.27
N ASP A 153 5.78 8.78 10.40
CA ASP A 153 6.15 9.32 9.09
C ASP A 153 5.56 8.56 7.88
N SER A 154 4.79 7.47 8.10
CA SER A 154 4.12 6.77 7.00
C SER A 154 2.87 7.52 6.55
N VAL A 155 3.01 8.37 5.53
CA VAL A 155 1.90 9.12 4.90
C VAL A 155 0.90 8.21 4.19
N ILE A 156 1.28 6.95 3.90
CA ILE A 156 0.48 5.98 3.17
C ILE A 156 0.29 4.72 4.02
N ASP A 157 -0.96 4.35 4.24
CA ASP A 157 -1.32 3.05 4.82
C ASP A 157 -1.23 1.98 3.73
N GLU A 158 -0.08 1.29 3.68
CA GLU A 158 0.13 0.16 2.78
C GLU A 158 -0.58 -1.09 3.30
N LYS A 159 -1.40 -1.71 2.45
CA LYS A 159 -2.02 -2.99 2.78
C LYS A 159 -0.99 -4.11 2.73
N HIS A 160 -1.18 -5.08 3.63
CA HIS A 160 -0.32 -6.26 3.76
C HIS A 160 -1.17 -7.54 3.70
N GLY A 161 -0.51 -8.70 3.52
CA GLY A 161 -1.16 -10.00 3.52
C GLY A 161 -2.35 -10.11 2.56
N VAL A 162 -3.46 -10.68 3.04
CA VAL A 162 -4.65 -10.93 2.21
C VAL A 162 -5.28 -9.64 1.67
N GLU A 163 -5.22 -8.55 2.44
CA GLU A 163 -5.75 -7.25 1.99
C GLU A 163 -4.96 -6.70 0.80
N ARG A 164 -3.65 -6.94 0.77
CA ARG A 164 -2.80 -6.59 -0.37
C ARG A 164 -3.15 -7.42 -1.61
N VAL A 165 -3.37 -8.73 -1.44
CA VAL A 165 -3.85 -9.60 -2.53
C VAL A 165 -5.17 -9.09 -3.08
N LEU A 166 -6.12 -8.76 -2.20
CA LEU A 166 -7.42 -8.22 -2.61
C LEU A 166 -7.28 -6.90 -3.37
N GLU A 167 -6.40 -6.00 -2.91
CA GLU A 167 -6.14 -4.73 -3.57
C GLU A 167 -5.56 -4.92 -4.97
N ALA A 168 -4.56 -5.80 -5.14
CA ALA A 168 -4.02 -6.12 -6.45
C ALA A 168 -5.12 -6.60 -7.41
N LEU A 169 -6.01 -7.49 -6.93
CA LEU A 169 -7.16 -7.95 -7.72
C LEU A 169 -8.16 -6.82 -8.02
N GLN A 170 -8.37 -5.87 -7.10
CA GLN A 170 -9.24 -4.70 -7.29
C GLN A 170 -8.66 -3.64 -8.23
N CYS A 171 -7.35 -3.68 -8.50
CA CYS A 171 -6.70 -2.80 -9.46
C CYS A 171 -6.77 -3.34 -10.90
N ASN A 172 -7.21 -4.59 -11.09
CA ASN A 172 -7.30 -5.21 -12.41
C ASN A 172 -8.53 -4.73 -13.22
N MET A 173 -8.38 -4.67 -14.54
CA MET A 173 -9.46 -4.34 -15.48
C MET A 173 -10.23 -5.59 -15.91
N TRP A 174 -11.17 -6.03 -15.07
CA TRP A 174 -11.97 -7.23 -15.31
C TRP A 174 -13.00 -7.06 -16.44
N ARG A 175 -13.11 -8.04 -17.33
CA ARG A 175 -14.13 -8.10 -18.40
C ARG A 175 -15.57 -7.96 -17.88
N SER A 176 -15.84 -8.51 -16.71
CA SER A 176 -17.13 -8.45 -16.01
C SER A 176 -17.33 -7.19 -15.16
N MET A 177 -16.46 -6.18 -15.26
CA MET A 177 -16.59 -4.96 -14.46
C MET A 177 -17.79 -4.12 -14.90
N GLU A 178 -18.60 -3.70 -13.93
CA GLU A 178 -19.71 -2.78 -14.07
C GLU A 178 -19.40 -1.52 -13.27
N MET A 179 -19.38 -0.36 -13.92
CA MET A 179 -19.11 0.91 -13.25
C MET A 179 -20.24 1.24 -12.28
N ASN A 180 -19.87 1.62 -11.05
CA ASN A 180 -20.81 2.20 -10.11
C ASN A 180 -21.32 3.54 -10.67
N PRO A 181 -22.58 3.89 -10.41
CA PRO A 181 -23.06 5.23 -10.74
C PRO A 181 -22.23 6.28 -9.99
N PRO A 182 -21.96 7.45 -10.58
CA PRO A 182 -21.31 8.54 -9.88
C PRO A 182 -22.12 8.84 -8.61
N LYS A 183 -21.43 8.85 -7.46
CA LYS A 183 -22.04 9.17 -6.17
C LYS A 183 -22.56 10.60 -6.28
N GLN A 184 -23.88 10.77 -6.48
CA GLN A 184 -24.50 12.08 -6.38
C GLN A 184 -24.22 12.57 -4.96
N GLU A 185 -23.31 13.53 -4.82
CA GLU A 185 -23.22 14.32 -3.60
C GLU A 185 -24.62 14.89 -3.39
N ALA A 186 -25.29 14.45 -2.33
CA ALA A 186 -26.60 14.95 -1.96
C ALA A 186 -26.44 16.41 -1.53
N THR A 187 -26.37 17.31 -2.51
CA THR A 187 -26.49 18.74 -2.30
C THR A 187 -27.89 19.00 -1.76
N ALA A 188 -27.92 19.45 -0.52
CA ALA A 188 -29.05 19.98 0.23
C ALA A 188 -30.18 20.57 -0.65
N ALA A 189 -31.23 19.77 -0.89
CA ALA A 189 -32.48 20.28 -1.47
C ALA A 189 -33.67 19.38 -1.09
N ALA A 190 -33.92 19.23 0.22
CA ALA A 190 -35.21 18.75 0.71
C ALA A 190 -35.48 19.30 2.12
N LYS A 191 -35.66 20.62 2.23
CA LYS A 191 -36.29 21.22 3.43
C LYS A 191 -37.06 22.50 3.10
N VAL A 192 -38.12 22.40 2.29
CA VAL A 192 -39.31 23.28 2.31
C VAL A 192 -40.43 22.45 1.65
N GLU A 193 -41.41 21.92 2.39
CA GLU A 193 -42.79 22.41 2.60
C GLU A 193 -43.57 21.17 3.13
N GLN A 194 -44.60 21.17 3.97
CA GLN A 194 -45.45 22.17 4.62
C GLN A 194 -46.28 21.44 5.72
N ALA A 195 -46.93 22.23 6.57
CA ALA A 195 -47.71 21.83 7.74
C ALA A 195 -49.00 21.00 7.46
N ALA A 196 -49.44 20.29 8.50
CA ALA A 196 -50.63 19.42 8.63
C ALA A 196 -51.99 20.17 8.52
N PRO A 197 -53.20 19.53 8.47
CA PRO A 197 -53.73 18.64 9.52
C PRO A 197 -54.63 17.44 9.08
N GLU A 198 -55.04 16.69 10.11
CA GLU A 198 -55.82 15.44 10.29
C GLU A 198 -57.06 15.13 9.41
N VAL A 199 -57.36 13.83 9.23
CA VAL A 199 -58.68 13.20 9.52
C VAL A 199 -58.58 11.67 9.70
N ASP A 200 -59.53 11.16 10.49
CA ASP A 200 -59.63 9.92 11.27
C ASP A 200 -59.80 8.54 10.58
N ALA A 201 -59.31 7.54 11.34
CA ALA A 201 -59.90 6.25 11.70
C ALA A 201 -60.28 5.16 10.65
N ALA A 202 -59.60 4.01 10.74
CA ALA A 202 -60.24 2.72 11.04
C ALA A 202 -59.24 1.71 11.61
N LYS A 203 -59.73 0.90 12.54
CA LYS A 203 -59.03 0.13 13.58
C LYS A 203 -59.07 -1.36 13.26
N GLU A 204 -58.30 -2.12 14.06
CA GLU A 204 -58.43 -3.55 14.43
C GLU A 204 -57.35 -4.47 13.82
N LYS A 205 -56.64 -5.33 14.57
CA LYS A 205 -56.65 -5.65 16.01
C LYS A 205 -55.51 -6.63 16.34
N SER A 206 -55.20 -6.69 17.64
CA SER A 206 -54.67 -7.83 18.43
C SER A 206 -53.17 -8.08 18.34
N ALA A 207 -52.42 -8.31 19.43
CA ALA A 207 -52.64 -8.36 20.89
C ALA A 207 -51.20 -8.41 21.50
N GLU A 208 -50.81 -7.55 22.44
CA GLU A 208 -50.80 -7.78 23.91
C GLU A 208 -49.91 -8.98 24.33
N LEU A 209 -48.93 -8.94 25.26
CA LEU A 209 -48.69 -8.21 26.52
C LEU A 209 -47.18 -8.24 26.90
N LYS A 210 -46.60 -7.12 27.35
CA LYS A 210 -46.14 -6.79 28.73
C LYS A 210 -45.34 -7.85 29.51
N SER A 211 -44.14 -7.49 29.99
CA SER A 211 -43.90 -7.28 31.42
C SER A 211 -42.57 -6.55 31.67
N ASP A 212 -42.61 -5.75 32.73
CA ASP A 212 -41.61 -4.85 33.31
C ASP A 212 -40.70 -5.60 34.31
N ASN A 213 -39.74 -4.84 34.85
CA ASN A 213 -38.94 -5.00 36.08
C ASN A 213 -37.51 -5.59 36.02
N GLN A 214 -36.54 -4.65 36.02
CA GLN A 214 -35.73 -4.22 37.17
C GLN A 214 -34.70 -5.17 37.84
N VAL A 215 -33.57 -4.53 38.17
CA VAL A 215 -32.62 -4.72 39.29
C VAL A 215 -31.21 -5.23 38.93
N GLU A 216 -30.27 -4.46 39.48
CA GLU A 216 -28.82 -4.50 39.55
C GLU A 216 -28.26 -5.82 40.11
N ASP A 217 -27.02 -6.18 39.75
CA ASP A 217 -26.02 -6.46 40.78
C ASP A 217 -24.58 -6.22 40.27
N LYS A 218 -23.76 -5.76 41.20
CA LYS A 218 -22.31 -5.60 41.10
C LYS A 218 -21.64 -6.96 41.24
N ASP A 219 -20.45 -7.13 40.68
CA ASP A 219 -19.34 -7.67 41.48
C ASP A 219 -17.97 -7.34 40.88
N ASP A 220 -17.04 -7.26 41.82
CA ASP A 220 -15.70 -6.68 41.84
C ASP A 220 -14.61 -7.66 41.33
N ALA A 221 -13.45 -7.11 40.98
CA ALA A 221 -12.11 -7.55 41.43
C ALA A 221 -11.00 -7.76 40.38
N SER A 222 -9.94 -6.96 40.61
CA SER A 222 -8.48 -7.22 40.50
C SER A 222 -7.83 -7.31 39.10
N LYS A 223 -7.00 -6.31 38.72
CA LYS A 223 -5.57 -6.08 39.05
C LYS A 223 -4.60 -7.10 38.41
N ALA A 224 -3.73 -6.65 37.51
CA ALA A 224 -2.33 -6.32 37.81
C ALA A 224 -1.58 -5.88 36.54
N ALA A 225 -0.80 -4.82 36.68
CA ALA A 225 0.23 -4.37 35.76
C ALA A 225 1.54 -5.11 36.06
N ASP A 226 2.42 -5.24 35.07
CA ASP A 226 3.86 -5.11 35.32
C ASP A 226 4.58 -4.61 34.06
N THR A 227 5.41 -3.59 34.25
CA THR A 227 6.18 -2.86 33.24
C THR A 227 7.55 -2.58 33.85
N ALA A 228 8.61 -3.04 33.19
CA ALA A 228 10.02 -2.62 33.26
C ALA A 228 10.82 -3.71 32.51
N GLY A 229 11.70 -3.47 31.54
CA GLY A 229 12.49 -2.29 31.18
C GLY A 229 13.96 -2.69 31.30
N GLU A 230 14.73 -2.70 30.19
CA GLU A 230 16.19 -2.55 30.18
C GLU A 230 16.73 -2.38 28.74
N ALA A 231 17.77 -1.56 28.63
CA ALA A 231 18.33 -0.92 27.43
C ALA A 231 19.80 -1.34 27.18
N ALA A 232 20.28 -1.16 25.94
CA ALA A 232 21.65 -0.80 25.48
C ALA A 232 21.77 -1.11 23.96
N GLU A 233 21.83 -0.10 23.08
CA GLU A 233 23.03 0.57 22.50
C GLU A 233 23.81 -0.25 21.45
N GLU A 234 23.81 0.24 20.20
CA GLU A 234 25.00 0.38 19.34
C GLU A 234 24.76 1.44 18.24
N GLN A 235 25.81 2.21 17.94
CA GLN A 235 25.85 3.50 17.24
C GLN A 235 26.24 3.38 15.75
N ASP A 236 25.99 4.48 15.04
CA ASP A 236 26.89 5.15 14.07
C ASP A 236 26.55 5.06 12.56
N ALA A 237 25.77 6.05 12.08
CA ALA A 237 25.68 6.51 10.67
C ALA A 237 24.88 7.83 10.47
N SER A 238 24.57 8.64 11.49
CA SER A 238 23.49 9.65 11.42
C SER A 238 23.93 11.12 11.37
N THR A 239 25.22 11.42 11.28
CA THR A 239 25.74 12.79 11.43
C THR A 239 25.59 13.66 10.17
N ASP A 240 25.53 13.07 8.98
CA ASP A 240 25.40 13.85 7.73
C ASP A 240 23.94 14.22 7.40
N ASP A 241 22.99 13.33 7.66
CA ASP A 241 21.55 13.64 7.46
C ASP A 241 21.09 14.77 8.39
N SER A 242 21.60 14.81 9.62
CA SER A 242 21.24 15.85 10.59
C SER A 242 21.67 17.26 10.14
N ARG A 243 22.79 17.36 9.40
CA ARG A 243 23.28 18.61 8.82
C ARG A 243 22.47 19.00 7.59
N LEU A 244 22.13 18.04 6.73
CA LEU A 244 21.28 18.28 5.57
C LEU A 244 19.86 18.72 5.98
N GLN A 245 19.34 18.12 7.05
CA GLN A 245 18.04 18.45 7.64
C GLN A 245 18.03 19.87 8.22
N ALA A 246 19.08 20.25 8.94
CA ALA A 246 19.22 21.61 9.48
C ALA A 246 19.31 22.67 8.36
N LEU A 247 19.95 22.34 7.24
CA LEU A 247 20.06 23.22 6.07
C LEU A 247 18.71 23.39 5.34
N LEU A 248 17.96 22.31 5.16
CA LEU A 248 16.60 22.36 4.58
C LEU A 248 15.63 23.14 5.48
N GLN A 249 15.74 22.95 6.79
CA GLN A 249 14.90 23.64 7.76
C GLN A 249 15.23 25.15 7.84
N ALA A 250 16.50 25.55 7.69
CA ALA A 250 16.88 26.96 7.59
C ALA A 250 16.35 27.63 6.31
N LEU A 251 16.28 26.89 5.20
CA LEU A 251 15.68 27.33 3.94
C LEU A 251 14.15 27.49 4.04
N GLU A 252 13.47 26.64 4.82
CA GLU A 252 12.03 26.77 5.10
C GLU A 252 11.70 27.92 6.07
N ILE A 253 12.52 28.12 7.12
CA ILE A 253 12.27 29.16 8.13
C ILE A 253 12.41 30.59 7.54
N ALA A 254 13.23 30.79 6.51
CA ALA A 254 13.34 32.08 5.80
C ALA A 254 12.12 32.41 4.90
N GLY A 255 11.12 31.53 4.84
CA GLY A 255 9.88 31.68 4.04
C GLY A 255 8.77 32.53 4.69
N GLY A 256 8.93 32.99 5.93
CA GLY A 256 7.93 33.84 6.62
C GLY A 256 8.25 35.33 6.52
N PRO A 257 7.29 36.21 6.15
CA PRO A 257 7.49 37.66 6.17
C PRO A 257 7.22 38.22 7.57
N ASP A 258 7.93 37.75 8.60
CA ASP A 258 8.10 38.47 9.88
C ASP A 258 8.97 37.64 10.83
N ALA A 259 10.25 38.00 10.95
CA ALA A 259 11.09 37.65 12.10
C ALA A 259 12.35 38.52 12.07
N ALA A 260 12.18 39.81 12.33
CA ALA A 260 13.23 40.54 13.01
C ALA A 260 13.32 40.01 14.45
N SER A 261 14.54 39.96 14.98
CA SER A 261 14.92 39.70 16.39
C SER A 261 14.69 38.29 16.96
N GLY A 262 15.78 37.53 17.04
CA GLY A 262 15.91 36.32 17.84
C GLY A 262 17.38 36.03 18.12
N ASP A 263 17.75 36.20 19.38
CA ASP A 263 19.09 36.21 19.97
C ASP A 263 19.97 34.99 19.62
N ALA A 264 21.23 35.24 19.32
CA ALA A 264 22.24 34.23 19.06
C ALA A 264 22.67 33.58 20.39
N HIS A 265 22.31 32.31 20.60
CA HIS A 265 22.96 31.52 21.65
C HIS A 265 24.16 30.78 21.08
N GLN A 266 25.27 31.07 21.74
CA GLN A 266 26.66 30.78 21.41
C GLN A 266 26.99 29.33 21.72
N GLY A 267 27.51 28.62 20.72
CA GLY A 267 28.17 27.32 20.86
C GLY A 267 29.07 27.13 19.66
N GLY A 268 30.36 27.49 19.81
CA GLY A 268 31.37 27.30 18.77
C GLY A 268 31.73 25.83 18.62
N ASP A 269 32.04 25.42 17.40
CA ASP A 269 33.43 25.13 17.01
C ASP A 269 33.55 25.24 15.49
N GLU A 270 34.78 25.46 15.08
CA GLU A 270 35.28 26.03 13.83
C GLU A 270 34.98 25.19 12.59
N ASP A 271 34.27 25.77 11.63
CA ASP A 271 34.47 25.59 10.19
C ASP A 271 34.00 26.90 9.53
N ASP A 272 34.96 27.75 9.15
CA ASP A 272 34.74 29.03 8.46
C ASP A 272 34.16 28.78 7.06
N LEU A 273 32.87 28.48 6.99
CA LEU A 273 32.09 28.81 5.81
C LEU A 273 31.81 30.30 5.89
N ASP A 274 32.43 31.09 5.00
CA ASP A 274 32.27 32.54 4.91
C ASP A 274 30.77 32.89 4.84
N MET A 275 30.17 33.14 6.00
CA MET A 275 28.73 33.38 6.16
C MET A 275 28.30 34.61 5.33
N ALA A 276 29.25 35.50 5.00
CA ALA A 276 29.07 36.60 4.07
C ALA A 276 28.82 36.12 2.63
N GLU A 277 29.59 35.14 2.13
CA GLU A 277 29.42 34.56 0.80
C GLU A 277 28.12 33.74 0.70
N PHE A 278 27.79 33.00 1.76
CA PHE A 278 26.51 32.31 1.89
C PHE A 278 25.32 33.27 1.92
N SER A 279 25.44 34.40 2.63
CA SER A 279 24.40 35.45 2.65
C SER A 279 24.21 36.12 1.29
N ALA A 280 25.28 36.27 0.50
CA ALA A 280 25.22 36.77 -0.86
C ALA A 280 24.46 35.78 -1.76
N LEU A 281 24.71 34.47 -1.60
CA LEU A 281 24.03 33.42 -2.35
C LEU A 281 22.54 33.33 -2.00
N ILE A 282 22.16 33.43 -0.71
CA ILE A 282 20.75 33.49 -0.30
C ILE A 282 20.07 34.75 -0.84
N SER A 283 20.78 35.87 -0.87
CA SER A 283 20.26 37.12 -1.46
C SER A 283 20.07 36.98 -2.98
N GLU A 284 20.96 36.24 -3.66
CA GLU A 284 20.85 35.96 -5.09
C GLU A 284 19.70 34.99 -5.40
N VAL A 285 19.53 33.93 -4.61
CA VAL A 285 18.39 32.99 -4.71
C VAL A 285 17.07 33.72 -4.48
N ARG A 286 17.02 34.64 -3.52
CA ARG A 286 15.84 35.48 -3.28
C ARG A 286 15.53 36.40 -4.46
N ASN A 287 16.55 37.02 -5.06
CA ASN A 287 16.39 37.87 -6.24
C ASN A 287 15.94 37.08 -7.48
N VAL A 288 16.46 35.85 -7.67
CA VAL A 288 16.02 34.93 -8.73
C VAL A 288 14.57 34.49 -8.53
N ARG A 289 14.17 34.21 -7.28
CA ARG A 289 12.79 33.86 -6.93
C ARG A 289 11.83 35.02 -7.17
N ASP A 290 12.21 36.24 -6.78
CA ASP A 290 11.37 37.43 -6.94
C ASP A 290 11.20 37.79 -8.44
N GLN A 291 12.18 37.46 -9.30
CA GLN A 291 12.05 37.55 -10.76
C GLN A 291 11.32 36.34 -11.38
N GLY A 292 11.32 35.19 -10.72
CA GLY A 292 10.79 33.91 -11.21
C GLY A 292 9.27 33.86 -11.40
N GLN A 293 8.52 34.79 -10.82
CA GLN A 293 7.08 34.94 -11.11
C GLN A 293 6.80 35.47 -12.52
N SER A 294 7.80 36.03 -13.20
CA SER A 294 7.71 36.55 -14.57
C SER A 294 8.35 35.65 -15.63
N LEU A 295 8.96 34.52 -15.22
CA LEU A 295 9.72 33.64 -16.11
C LEU A 295 8.89 32.44 -16.56
N THR A 296 9.09 32.03 -17.81
CA THR A 296 8.48 30.82 -18.35
C THR A 296 9.07 29.57 -17.70
N ASP A 297 8.34 28.45 -17.75
CA ASP A 297 8.70 27.23 -17.04
C ASP A 297 10.08 26.68 -17.42
N GLU A 298 10.44 26.81 -18.70
CA GLU A 298 11.75 26.42 -19.24
C GLU A 298 12.88 27.24 -18.61
N GLN A 299 12.72 28.56 -18.49
CA GLN A 299 13.71 29.45 -17.87
C GLN A 299 13.84 29.26 -16.36
N ARG A 300 12.75 28.85 -15.69
CA ARG A 300 12.80 28.52 -14.25
C ARG A 300 13.60 27.25 -14.02
N ARG A 301 13.44 26.25 -14.89
CA ARG A 301 14.17 25.00 -14.83
C ARG A 301 15.67 25.20 -15.07
N ASP A 302 16.05 26.00 -16.06
CA ASP A 302 17.45 26.29 -16.37
C ASP A 302 18.13 27.06 -15.22
N ARG A 303 17.46 28.03 -14.62
CA ARG A 303 18.02 28.76 -13.47
C ARG A 303 18.11 27.90 -12.21
N ALA A 304 17.15 27.00 -11.99
CA ALA A 304 17.23 26.05 -10.89
C ALA A 304 18.43 25.10 -11.06
N ALA A 305 18.70 24.65 -12.30
CA ALA A 305 19.87 23.85 -12.61
C ALA A 305 21.19 24.61 -12.37
N GLU A 306 21.25 25.90 -12.72
CA GLU A 306 22.43 26.73 -12.48
C GLU A 306 22.72 26.92 -10.97
N VAL A 307 21.68 27.20 -10.18
CA VAL A 307 21.80 27.35 -8.73
C VAL A 307 22.21 26.02 -8.08
N ALA A 308 21.66 24.90 -8.55
CA ALA A 308 22.02 23.58 -8.08
C ALA A 308 23.49 23.23 -8.38
N MET A 309 23.98 23.54 -9.59
CA MET A 309 25.40 23.32 -9.92
C MET A 309 26.35 24.20 -9.10
N LYS A 310 25.98 25.47 -8.82
CA LYS A 310 26.77 26.34 -7.95
C LYS A 310 26.81 25.84 -6.50
N LEU A 311 25.68 25.36 -5.97
CA LEU A 311 25.65 24.72 -4.65
C LEU A 311 26.49 23.45 -4.61
N TRP A 312 26.39 22.60 -5.65
CA TRP A 312 27.17 21.37 -5.74
C TRP A 312 28.69 21.63 -5.75
N ASN A 313 29.12 22.67 -6.47
CA ASN A 313 30.54 23.05 -6.55
C ASN A 313 31.04 23.70 -5.24
N PHE A 314 30.15 24.29 -4.43
CA PHE A 314 30.48 24.90 -3.14
C PHE A 314 30.49 23.87 -1.99
N LEU A 315 29.69 22.80 -2.08
CA LEU A 315 29.65 21.69 -1.12
C LEU A 315 30.84 20.71 -1.21
N GLY A 316 31.87 21.03 -2.01
CA GLY A 316 33.18 20.36 -1.93
C GLY A 316 33.27 19.02 -2.66
N ALA A 317 33.10 19.03 -3.98
CA ALA A 317 33.50 17.93 -4.87
C ALA A 317 34.81 18.25 -5.62
N ASP A 318 35.82 18.77 -4.91
CA ASP A 318 37.15 19.10 -5.47
C ASP A 318 38.30 18.55 -4.60
N ASP A 319 38.06 17.45 -3.86
CA ASP A 319 39.09 16.66 -3.17
C ASP A 319 39.31 15.29 -3.82
N GLU A 320 39.15 15.19 -5.15
CA GLU A 320 39.67 14.05 -5.91
C GLU A 320 40.38 14.52 -7.18
N ASP A 321 41.58 15.11 -7.03
CA ASP A 321 42.60 14.92 -8.05
C ASP A 321 44.05 14.97 -7.51
N SER A 322 44.88 14.14 -8.13
CA SER A 322 46.34 14.22 -8.25
C SER A 322 47.23 13.57 -7.17
N GLY A 323 47.31 12.24 -7.23
CA GLY A 323 48.35 11.44 -6.58
C GLY A 323 48.93 10.35 -7.47
N ALA A 324 49.32 10.66 -8.71
CA ALA A 324 50.13 9.76 -9.53
C ALA A 324 51.61 9.82 -9.12
N SER A 325 52.22 8.72 -8.68
CA SER A 325 53.59 8.36 -9.07
C SER A 325 53.96 6.91 -8.71
N ASP A 326 54.16 6.13 -9.76
CA ASP A 326 55.11 5.03 -9.95
C ASP A 326 56.39 5.09 -9.08
N SER A 327 56.81 3.97 -8.49
CA SER A 327 58.22 3.60 -8.16
C SER A 327 58.29 2.21 -7.47
N ASP A 328 58.89 1.24 -8.19
CA ASP A 328 59.57 -0.03 -7.79
C ASP A 328 59.02 -0.90 -6.64
#